data_AF-A0A962ZAF5-F1
#
_entry.id   AF-A0A962ZAF5-F1
#
_cell.length_a   1.000
_cell.length_b   1.000
_cell.length_c   1.000
_cell.angle_alpha   90.00
_cell.angle_beta   90.00
_cell.angle_gamma   90.00
#
_symmetry.space_group_name_H-M   'P 1'
#
loop_
_entity.id
_entity.type
_entity.pdbx_description
1 polymer ?
#
loop_
_entity_poly.entity_id
_entity_poly.type
_entity_poly.pdbx_seq_one_letter_code
_entity_poly.pdbx_strand_id
1 'polypeptide(L)' 'PDDGLANDIREFVRRRLAAHEYPREIEFLPSLPMTTTGKIRRMDLRDRTCFSMRNARQ' A
#
# COMPACT_ATOMS: atom_id res chain seq x y z
N PRO A 1 -12.66 2.22 5.23
CA PRO A 1 -11.36 2.89 5.45
C PRO A 1 -11.52 4.40 5.38
N ASP A 2 -11.20 5.11 6.47
CA ASP A 2 -11.27 6.58 6.57
C ASP A 2 -9.87 7.22 6.45
N ASP A 3 -9.83 8.50 6.09
CA ASP A 3 -8.58 9.26 5.95
C ASP A 3 -7.83 9.46 7.27
N GLY A 4 -8.54 9.40 8.40
CA GLY A 4 -7.96 9.46 9.75
C GLY A 4 -7.09 8.25 10.04
N LEU A 5 -7.60 7.04 9.77
CA LEU A 5 -6.87 5.79 9.92
C LEU A 5 -5.60 5.74 9.06
N ALA A 6 -5.65 6.28 7.83
CA ALA A 6 -4.46 6.39 7.00
C ALA A 6 -3.38 7.25 7.67
N ASN A 7 -3.78 8.34 8.33
CA ASN A 7 -2.86 9.24 9.02
C ASN A 7 -2.26 8.60 10.28
N ASP A 8 -3.08 7.89 11.04
CA ASP A 8 -2.64 7.17 12.24
C ASP A 8 -1.61 6.08 11.89
N ILE A 9 -1.83 5.34 10.80
CA ILE A 9 -0.87 4.35 10.30
C ILE A 9 0.45 5.03 9.91
N ARG A 10 0.41 6.18 9.22
CA ARG A 10 1.61 6.95 8.86
C ARG A 10 2.38 7.40 10.09
N GLU A 11 1.70 7.97 11.09
CA GLU A 11 2.34 8.39 12.34
C GLU A 11 2.94 7.21 13.10
N PHE A 12 2.23 6.09 13.16
CA PHE A 12 2.70 4.88 13.82
C PHE A 12 3.99 4.36 13.20
N VAL A 13 4.05 4.29 11.86
CA VAL A 13 5.25 3.88 11.13
C VAL A 13 6.39 4.87 11.35
N ARG A 14 6.11 6.18 11.26
CA ARG A 14 7.11 7.24 11.48
C ARG A 14 7.74 7.18 12.87
N ARG A 15 6.99 6.78 13.91
CA ARG A 15 7.49 6.67 15.28
C ARG A 15 8.31 5.40 15.55
N ARG A 16 8.05 4.31 14.81
CA ARG A 16 8.68 3.00 15.05
C ARG A 16 9.80 2.63 14.07
N LEU A 17 9.72 3.11 12.84
CA LEU A 17 10.63 2.74 11.75
C LEU A 17 11.46 3.94 11.31
N ALA A 18 12.54 3.67 10.59
CA ALA A 18 13.40 4.72 10.07
C ALA A 18 12.68 5.53 8.99
N ALA A 19 13.09 6.78 8.77
CA ALA A 19 12.43 7.70 7.84
C ALA A 19 12.33 7.15 6.39
N HIS A 20 13.20 6.23 5.99
CA HIS A 20 13.19 5.62 4.66
C HIS A 20 12.13 4.51 4.48
N GLU A 21 11.59 3.97 5.58
CA GLU A 21 10.52 2.96 5.57
C GLU A 21 9.13 3.60 5.62
N TYR A 22 9.08 4.94 5.66
CA TYR A 22 7.83 5.68 5.69
C TYR A 22 7.05 5.53 4.38
N PRO A 23 5.80 5.01 4.42
CA PRO A 23 4.99 4.82 3.22
C PRO A 23 4.55 6.17 2.66
N ARG A 24 4.80 6.39 1.37
CA ARG A 24 4.41 7.62 0.66
C ARG A 24 2.92 7.68 0.36
N GLU A 25 2.33 6.53 0.03
CA GLU A 25 0.94 6.37 -0.33
C GLU A 25 0.38 5.16 0.44
N ILE A 26 -0.88 5.26 0.88
CA ILE A 26 -1.61 4.17 1.55
C ILE A 26 -2.91 3.95 0.78
N GLU A 27 -3.05 2.76 0.22
CA GLU A 27 -4.26 2.32 -0.46
C GLU A 27 -4.88 1.16 0.32
N PHE A 28 -6.16 1.29 0.68
CA PHE A 28 -6.90 0.21 1.35
C PHE A 28 -7.61 -0.66 0.32
N LEU A 29 -7.13 -1.88 0.17
CA LEU A 29 -7.74 -2.87 -0.70
C LEU A 29 -8.79 -3.68 0.08
N PRO A 30 -9.91 -4.06 -0.56
CA PRO A 30 -10.92 -4.93 0.06
C PRO A 30 -10.36 -6.34 0.33
N SER A 31 -9.40 -6.78 -0.49
CA SER A 31 -8.69 -8.04 -0.30
C SER A 31 -7.30 -7.98 -0.94
N LEU A 32 -6.35 -8.72 -0.34
CA LEU A 32 -5.03 -8.88 -0.92
C LEU A 32 -5.07 -10.01 -1.97
N PRO A 33 -4.42 -9.85 -3.13
CA PRO A 33 -4.29 -10.93 -4.10
C PRO A 33 -3.43 -12.03 -3.46
N MET A 34 -4.03 -13.20 -3.29
CA MET A 34 -3.36 -14.36 -2.71
C MET A 34 -3.27 -15.49 -3.73
N THR A 35 -2.27 -16.35 -3.57
CA THR A 35 -2.20 -17.63 -4.27
C THR A 35 -3.21 -18.62 -3.69
N THR A 36 -3.43 -19.73 -4.38
CA THR A 36 -4.24 -20.86 -3.88
C THR A 36 -3.73 -21.39 -2.53
N THR A 37 -2.46 -21.14 -2.20
CA THR A 37 -1.82 -21.51 -0.92
C THR A 37 -1.89 -20.37 0.12
N GLY A 38 -2.61 -19.28 -0.14
CA GLY A 38 -2.74 -18.14 0.78
C GLY A 38 -1.52 -17.21 0.86
N LYS A 39 -0.52 -17.36 -0.02
CA LYS A 39 0.64 -16.44 -0.06
C LYS A 39 0.26 -15.18 -0.82
N ILE A 40 0.68 -14.01 -0.33
CA ILE A 40 0.44 -12.74 -1.02
C ILE A 40 1.19 -12.72 -2.36
N ARG A 41 0.46 -12.47 -3.45
CA ARG A 41 1.02 -12.26 -4.78
C ARG A 41 1.50 -10.82 -4.92
N ARG A 42 2.78 -10.60 -4.60
CA ARG A 42 3.41 -9.27 -4.69
C ARG A 42 3.51 -8.73 -6.12
N MET A 43 3.53 -9.61 -7.14
CA MET A 43 3.56 -9.23 -8.55
C MET A 43 2.30 -8.42 -8.92
N ASP A 44 1.12 -8.96 -8.62
CA ASP A 44 -0.17 -8.29 -8.88
C ASP A 44 -0.29 -6.93 -8.17
N LEU A 45 0.27 -6.82 -6.97
CA LEU A 45 0.32 -5.55 -6.23
C LEU A 45 1.23 -4.53 -6.93
N ARG A 46 2.40 -4.96 -7.44
CA ARG A 46 3.30 -4.10 -8.20
C ARG A 46 2.67 -3.64 -9.50
N ASP A 47 2.01 -4.54 -10.23
CA ASP A 47 1.34 -4.20 -11.49
C ASP A 47 0.23 -3.17 -11.27
N ARG A 48 -0.57 -3.30 -10.20
CA ARG A 48 -1.56 -2.28 -9.81
C ARG A 48 -0.95 -0.93 -9.53
N THR A 49 0.11 -0.86 -8.72
CA THR A 49 0.79 0.41 -8.43
C THR A 49 1.37 1.04 -9.70
N CYS A 50 1.96 0.24 -10.59
CA CYS A 50 2.48 0.73 -11.87
C CYS A 50 1.38 1.25 -12.79
N PHE A 51 0.25 0.55 -12.86
CA PHE A 51 -0.91 0.94 -13.66
C PHE A 51 -1.53 2.25 -13.14
N SER A 52 -1.70 2.37 -11.82
CA SER A 52 -2.17 3.60 -11.16
C SER A 52 -1.29 4.81 -11.49
N MET A 53 0.03 4.67 -11.30
CA MET A 53 0.99 5.74 -11.61
C MET A 53 1.01 6.13 -13.10
N ARG A 54 0.69 5.19 -14.00
CA ARG A 54 0.64 5.45 -15.44
C ARG A 54 -0.62 6.21 -15.84
N ASN A 55 -1.75 5.95 -15.20
CA ASN A 55 -3.00 6.69 -15.42
C ASN A 55 -2.95 8.10 -14.82
N ALA A 56 -2.25 8.30 -13.70
CA ALA A 56 -2.11 9.62 -13.07
C ALA A 56 -1.22 10.61 -13.86
N ARG A 57 -0.53 10.14 -14.92
CA ARG A 57 0.35 10.96 -15.77
C ARG A 57 -0.26 11.33 -17.12
N GLN A 58 -1.47 10.86 -17.45
CA GLN A 58 -2.22 11.30 -18.63
C GLN A 58 -3.16 12.45 -18.30
#